data_AF-A0A953H003-F1
#
_entry.id   AF-A0A953H003-F1
#
_cell.length_a   1.000
_cell.length_b   1.000
_cell.length_c   1.000
_cell.angle_alpha   90.00
_cell.angle_beta   90.00
_cell.angle_gamma   90.00
#
_symmetry.space_group_name_H-M   'P 1'
#
loop_
_entity.id
_entity.type
_entity.pdbx_description
1 polymer ?
#
loop_
_entity_poly.entity_id
_entity_poly.type
_entity_poly.pdbx_seq_one_letter_code
_entity_poly.pdbx_strand_id
1 'polypeptide(L)'
;MPRNKKGIFCLEGDWSRHLEQSSSVEPILALMAKWEPHYVPYIHRNVSTKESLRSYLGLWARKHYRGYPLLYLAFHGNPGVICLGNECHDGNQITLDLLEDYLRGKCSGRIIYFGSCGTLGAHGN
;
A
#
# COMPACT_ATOMS: atom_id res chain seq x y z
N MET A 1 -26.02 -12.62 -9.12
CA MET A 1 -25.47 -11.53 -8.27
C MET A 1 -24.55 -10.69 -9.14
N PRO A 2 -24.69 -9.36 -9.21
CA PRO A 2 -23.72 -8.55 -9.95
C PRO A 2 -22.33 -8.81 -9.37
N ARG A 3 -21.32 -9.05 -10.22
CA ARG A 3 -19.94 -9.29 -9.78
C ARG A 3 -19.55 -8.16 -8.82
N ASN A 4 -19.34 -8.48 -7.54
CA ASN A 4 -18.84 -7.51 -6.56
C ASN A 4 -17.54 -6.92 -7.12
N LYS A 5 -17.58 -5.65 -7.54
CA LYS A 5 -16.41 -4.98 -8.10
C LYS A 5 -15.32 -4.97 -7.03
N LYS A 6 -14.12 -5.42 -7.40
CA LYS A 6 -12.97 -5.52 -6.50
C LYS A 6 -12.28 -4.15 -6.44
N GLY A 7 -12.07 -3.64 -5.24
CA GLY A 7 -11.42 -2.36 -5.00
C GLY A 7 -9.95 -2.45 -4.59
N ILE A 8 -9.35 -1.28 -4.43
CA ILE A 8 -7.95 -1.08 -4.03
C ILE A 8 -7.89 -0.49 -2.61
N PHE A 9 -7.10 -1.08 -1.72
CA PHE A 9 -6.76 -0.51 -0.43
C PHE A 9 -5.32 0.02 -0.53
N CYS A 10 -5.17 1.33 -0.72
CA CYS A 10 -3.89 1.97 -0.92
C CYS A 10 -3.38 2.60 0.38
N LEU A 11 -2.16 2.23 0.74
CA LEU A 11 -1.37 2.87 1.78
C LEU A 11 -0.21 3.58 1.10
N GLU A 12 -0.08 4.87 1.34
CA GLU A 12 0.91 5.73 0.73
C GLU A 12 1.83 6.37 1.78
N GLY A 13 3.13 6.35 1.54
CA GLY A 13 4.12 7.08 2.34
C GLY A 13 4.37 8.49 1.80
N ASP A 14 5.11 9.28 2.57
CA ASP A 14 5.50 10.62 2.12
C ASP A 14 6.56 10.52 1.02
N TRP A 15 6.30 11.09 -0.15
CA TRP A 15 7.24 11.07 -1.28
C TRP A 15 8.29 12.17 -1.22
N SER A 16 7.96 13.30 -0.60
CA SER A 16 8.71 14.55 -0.68
C SER A 16 9.23 15.01 0.69
N ARG A 17 10.34 15.75 0.68
CA ARG A 17 10.85 16.50 1.84
C ARG A 17 10.09 17.79 2.14
N HIS A 18 9.43 18.30 1.13
CA HIS A 18 8.81 19.62 1.09
C HIS A 18 7.29 19.47 1.14
N LEU A 19 6.65 20.13 2.11
CA LEU A 19 5.20 20.03 2.36
C LEU A 19 4.36 20.63 1.24
N GLU A 20 4.94 21.54 0.45
CA GLU A 20 4.32 22.16 -0.72
C GLU A 20 4.25 21.22 -1.94
N GLN A 21 5.00 20.11 -1.94
CA GLN A 21 4.97 19.15 -3.03
C GLN A 21 3.85 18.14 -2.81
N SER A 22 2.96 18.02 -3.79
CA SER A 22 1.74 17.20 -3.74
C SER A 22 1.86 15.88 -4.53
N SER A 23 3.07 15.36 -4.69
CA SER A 23 3.28 14.07 -5.36
C SER A 23 2.52 12.99 -4.61
N SER A 24 1.64 12.29 -5.33
CA SER A 24 0.79 11.22 -4.79
C SER A 24 0.30 10.32 -5.93
N VAL A 25 -0.01 9.07 -5.61
CA VAL A 25 -0.69 8.12 -6.50
C VAL A 25 -2.20 8.32 -6.54
N GLU A 26 -2.76 9.12 -5.62
CA GLU A 26 -4.21 9.35 -5.51
C GLU A 26 -4.85 9.86 -6.80
N PRO A 27 -4.25 10.80 -7.58
CA PRO A 27 -4.85 11.27 -8.83
C PRO A 27 -5.16 10.13 -9.82
N ILE A 28 -4.30 9.11 -9.89
CA ILE A 28 -4.51 7.93 -10.75
C ILE A 28 -5.63 7.04 -10.18
N LEU A 29 -5.67 6.85 -8.86
CA LEU A 29 -6.77 6.12 -8.20
C LEU A 29 -8.12 6.81 -8.44
N ALA A 30 -8.16 8.14 -8.33
CA ALA A 30 -9.33 8.97 -8.57
C ALA A 30 -9.83 8.87 -10.02
N LEU A 31 -8.91 8.82 -10.99
CA LEU A 31 -9.24 8.58 -12.39
C LEU A 31 -9.88 7.19 -12.57
N MET A 32 -9.27 6.14 -12.03
CA MET A 32 -9.80 4.76 -12.11
C MET A 32 -11.18 4.61 -11.44
N ALA A 33 -11.43 5.36 -10.37
CA ALA A 33 -12.73 5.38 -9.70
C ALA A 33 -13.85 6.01 -10.53
N LYS A 34 -13.51 6.79 -11.56
CA LYS A 34 -14.45 7.47 -12.46
C LYS A 34 -14.50 6.84 -13.85
N TRP A 35 -13.66 5.84 -14.12
CA TRP A 35 -13.55 5.24 -15.45
C TRP A 35 -14.79 4.39 -15.78
N GLU A 36 -15.65 4.84 -16.70
CA GLU A 36 -16.80 4.05 -17.15
C GLU A 36 -16.47 3.13 -18.33
N PRO A 37 -17.10 1.93 -18.43
CA PRO A 37 -18.04 1.32 -17.48
C PRO A 37 -17.35 0.59 -16.30
N HIS A 38 -16.01 0.60 -16.27
CA HIS A 38 -15.16 -0.20 -15.39
C HIS A 38 -14.57 0.59 -14.22
N TYR A 39 -15.41 1.23 -13.40
CA TYR A 39 -14.89 1.97 -12.24
C TYR A 39 -14.34 1.02 -11.18
N VAL A 40 -13.23 1.41 -10.55
CA VAL A 40 -12.56 0.66 -9.49
C VAL A 40 -12.61 1.47 -8.19
N PRO A 41 -13.39 1.05 -7.17
CA PRO A 41 -13.42 1.77 -5.91
C PRO A 41 -12.09 1.67 -5.19
N TYR A 42 -11.68 2.70 -4.47
CA TYR A 42 -10.45 2.69 -3.70
C TYR A 42 -10.63 3.31 -2.31
N ILE A 43 -9.76 2.90 -1.39
CA ILE A 43 -9.48 3.57 -0.13
C ILE A 43 -8.03 4.03 -0.22
N HIS A 44 -7.76 5.28 0.11
CA HIS A 44 -6.42 5.85 0.14
C HIS A 44 -6.13 6.45 1.52
N ARG A 45 -4.96 6.12 2.07
CA ARG A 45 -4.51 6.58 3.39
C ARG A 45 -3.01 6.85 3.35
N ASN A 46 -2.64 8.04 3.83
CA ASN A 46 -1.25 8.36 4.10
C ASN A 46 -0.80 7.68 5.40
N VAL A 47 0.42 7.16 5.40
CA VAL A 47 1.00 6.36 6.47
C VAL A 47 2.45 6.79 6.68
N SER A 48 2.70 7.48 7.78
CA SER A 48 4.02 8.02 8.13
C SER A 48 4.67 7.31 9.32
N THR A 49 3.97 6.37 9.98
CA THR A 49 4.48 5.67 11.17
C THR A 49 4.26 4.16 11.10
N LYS A 50 5.12 3.41 11.77
CA LYS A 50 5.05 1.94 11.84
C LYS A 50 3.74 1.47 12.49
N GLU A 51 3.28 2.21 13.49
CA GLU A 51 2.04 1.94 14.22
C GLU A 51 0.82 2.15 13.33
N SER A 52 0.80 3.23 12.54
CA SER A 52 -0.29 3.48 11.58
C SER A 52 -0.30 2.44 10.47
N LEU A 53 0.87 2.07 9.92
CA LEU A 53 1.00 0.97 8.96
C LEU A 53 0.38 -0.32 9.52
N ARG A 54 0.83 -0.76 10.70
CA ARG A 54 0.31 -1.97 11.35
C ARG A 54 -1.19 -1.91 11.58
N SER A 55 -1.70 -0.76 12.03
CA SER A 55 -3.13 -0.54 12.28
C SER A 55 -3.95 -0.70 10.99
N TYR A 56 -3.53 -0.05 9.90
CA TYR A 56 -4.23 -0.13 8.62
C TYR A 56 -4.14 -1.50 7.96
N LEU A 57 -3.01 -2.20 8.02
CA LEU A 57 -2.90 -3.58 7.57
C LEU A 57 -3.86 -4.50 8.37
N GLY A 58 -3.97 -4.26 9.68
CA GLY A 58 -4.93 -4.93 10.54
C GLY A 58 -6.38 -4.64 10.16
N LEU A 59 -6.72 -3.41 9.76
CA LEU A 59 -8.03 -3.04 9.25
C LEU A 59 -8.31 -3.75 7.92
N TRP A 60 -7.40 -3.66 6.96
CA TRP A 60 -7.54 -4.29 5.64
C TRP A 60 -7.85 -5.78 5.76
N ALA A 61 -7.18 -6.49 6.68
CA ALA A 61 -7.40 -7.91 6.94
C ALA A 61 -8.83 -8.27 7.41
N ARG A 62 -9.61 -7.32 7.95
CA ARG A 62 -10.96 -7.57 8.48
C ARG A 62 -11.97 -7.92 7.38
N LYS A 63 -13.01 -8.67 7.76
CA LYS A 63 -14.11 -9.07 6.85
C LYS A 63 -14.77 -7.89 6.13
N HIS A 64 -14.91 -6.77 6.84
CA HIS A 64 -15.50 -5.53 6.32
C HIS A 64 -14.80 -5.02 5.03
N TYR A 65 -13.49 -5.23 4.90
CA TYR A 65 -12.71 -4.74 3.77
C TYR A 65 -12.42 -5.83 2.71
N ARG A 66 -13.09 -6.99 2.74
CA ARG A 66 -12.91 -8.05 1.72
C ARG A 66 -13.26 -7.62 0.30
N GLY A 67 -14.05 -6.56 0.14
CA GLY A 67 -14.31 -5.92 -1.16
C GLY A 67 -13.08 -5.25 -1.78
N TYR A 68 -12.00 -5.05 -1.03
CA TYR A 68 -10.75 -4.42 -1.46
C TYR A 68 -9.59 -5.43 -1.44
N PRO A 69 -9.57 -6.45 -2.32
CA PRO A 69 -8.60 -7.53 -2.25
C PRO A 69 -7.18 -7.14 -2.70
N LEU A 70 -7.00 -5.99 -3.34
CA LEU A 70 -5.69 -5.47 -3.73
C LEU A 70 -5.19 -4.48 -2.67
N LEU A 71 -4.12 -4.83 -1.95
CA LEU A 71 -3.36 -3.90 -1.13
C LEU A 71 -2.29 -3.24 -2.00
N TYR A 72 -2.37 -1.93 -2.18
CA TYR A 72 -1.36 -1.15 -2.87
C TYR A 72 -0.47 -0.44 -1.84
N LEU A 73 0.78 -0.87 -1.72
CA LEU A 73 1.80 -0.22 -0.90
C LEU A 73 2.60 0.73 -1.79
N ALA A 74 2.32 2.03 -1.68
CA ALA A 74 2.94 3.09 -2.45
C ALA A 74 3.95 3.84 -1.57
N PHE A 75 5.21 3.41 -1.60
CA PHE A 75 6.26 3.90 -0.71
C PHE A 75 7.58 4.02 -1.45
N HIS A 76 8.51 4.80 -0.90
CA HIS A 76 9.92 4.59 -1.23
C HIS A 76 10.36 3.19 -0.80
N GLY A 77 11.43 2.70 -1.43
CA GLY A 77 11.90 1.35 -1.16
C GLY A 77 13.37 1.17 -1.51
N ASN A 78 13.96 0.17 -0.87
CA ASN A 78 15.26 -0.41 -1.16
C ASN A 78 15.08 -1.94 -1.14
N PRO A 79 16.05 -2.74 -1.63
CA PRO A 79 15.99 -4.20 -1.53
C PRO A 79 15.59 -4.69 -0.14
N GLY A 80 14.48 -5.44 -0.07
CA GLY A 80 13.95 -6.03 1.16
C GLY A 80 13.15 -5.10 2.07
N VAL A 81 12.98 -3.81 1.73
CA VAL A 81 12.30 -2.83 2.60
C VAL A 81 11.37 -1.88 1.85
N ILE A 82 10.35 -1.38 2.55
CA ILE A 82 9.62 -0.14 2.22
C ILE A 82 9.96 0.94 3.25
N CYS A 83 9.86 2.21 2.88
CA CYS A 83 10.26 3.34 3.72
C CYS A 83 9.06 4.25 3.96
N LEU A 84 8.76 4.52 5.23
CA LEU A 84 7.56 5.27 5.64
C LEU A 84 7.68 6.79 5.47
N GLY A 85 8.89 7.30 5.31
CA GLY A 85 9.13 8.70 5.02
C GLY A 85 9.72 8.91 3.63
N ASN A 86 10.03 10.17 3.35
CA ASN A 86 10.62 10.66 2.10
C ASN A 86 12.01 10.10 1.76
N GLU A 87 12.69 9.48 2.72
CA GLU A 87 14.02 8.88 2.56
C GLU A 87 14.11 7.60 3.37
N CYS A 88 14.82 6.60 2.85
CA CYS A 88 15.07 5.36 3.56
C CYS A 88 16.23 5.51 4.56
N HIS A 89 15.95 5.39 5.86
CA HIS A 89 16.93 5.36 6.93
C HIS A 89 16.48 4.40 8.05
N ASP A 90 17.38 3.99 8.94
CA ASP A 90 17.14 2.90 9.90
C ASP A 90 15.88 3.08 10.77
N GLY A 91 15.49 4.34 11.04
CA GLY A 91 14.32 4.68 11.85
C GLY A 91 12.96 4.53 11.16
N ASN A 92 12.91 4.42 9.82
CA ASN A 92 11.65 4.43 9.07
C ASN A 92 11.51 3.32 8.03
N GLN A 93 12.45 2.36 8.02
CA GLN A 93 12.39 1.18 7.17
C GLN A 93 11.48 0.12 7.78
N ILE A 94 10.71 -0.54 6.91
CA ILE A 94 9.89 -1.70 7.23
C ILE A 94 10.35 -2.82 6.32
N THR A 95 10.91 -3.87 6.92
CA THR A 95 11.38 -5.06 6.21
C THR A 95 10.23 -5.91 5.69
N LEU A 96 10.50 -6.69 4.65
CA LEU A 96 9.55 -7.69 4.15
C LEU A 96 9.18 -8.73 5.23
N ASP A 97 10.13 -9.15 6.07
CA ASP A 97 9.86 -10.06 7.20
C ASP A 97 8.88 -9.44 8.20
N LEU A 98 9.03 -8.14 8.51
CA LEU A 98 8.13 -7.44 9.41
C LEU A 98 6.73 -7.26 8.80
N LEU A 99 6.65 -7.00 7.48
CA LEU A 99 5.38 -7.00 6.76
C LEU A 99 4.72 -8.37 6.77
N GLU A 100 5.51 -9.43 6.60
CA GLU A 100 5.06 -10.81 6.65
C GLU A 100 4.45 -11.14 8.02
N ASP A 101 5.11 -10.74 9.11
CA ASP A 101 4.56 -10.86 10.46
C ASP A 101 3.23 -10.13 10.65
N TYR A 102 3.09 -8.92 10.09
CA TYR A 102 1.83 -8.16 10.16
C TYR A 102 0.70 -8.84 9.40
N LEU A 103 1.03 -9.55 8.32
CA LEU A 103 0.09 -10.11 7.36
C LEU A 103 -0.08 -11.63 7.45
N ARG A 104 0.67 -12.30 8.33
CA ARG A 104 0.65 -13.75 8.52
C ARG A 104 -0.78 -14.27 8.67
N GLY A 105 -1.16 -15.20 7.78
CA GLY A 105 -2.48 -15.82 7.75
C GLY A 105 -3.64 -14.93 7.25
N LYS A 106 -3.39 -13.70 6.78
CA LYS A 106 -4.44 -12.71 6.43
C LYS A 106 -4.59 -12.48 4.92
N CYS A 107 -3.70 -13.03 4.09
CA CYS A 107 -3.59 -12.71 2.66
C CYS A 107 -4.33 -13.66 1.70
N SER A 108 -5.05 -14.67 2.19
CA SER A 108 -5.71 -15.64 1.30
C SER A 108 -6.74 -14.98 0.36
N GLY A 109 -6.57 -15.21 -0.95
CA GLY A 109 -7.41 -14.63 -2.00
C GLY A 109 -7.20 -13.13 -2.24
N ARG A 110 -6.06 -12.59 -1.80
CA ARG A 110 -5.70 -11.17 -1.90
C ARG A 110 -4.40 -10.99 -2.68
N ILE A 111 -4.18 -9.79 -3.20
CA ILE A 111 -2.97 -9.40 -3.92
C ILE A 111 -2.33 -8.24 -3.17
N ILE A 112 -1.02 -8.27 -3.02
CA ILE A 112 -0.22 -7.15 -2.52
C ILE A 112 0.61 -6.65 -3.69
N TYR A 113 0.46 -5.36 -4.01
CA TYR A 113 1.23 -4.69 -5.05
C TYR A 113 2.16 -3.67 -4.40
N PHE A 114 3.45 -3.78 -4.71
CA PHE A 114 4.51 -2.89 -4.24
C PHE A 114 4.81 -1.86 -5.32
N GLY A 115 4.30 -0.65 -5.16
CA GLY A 115 4.80 0.52 -5.91
C GLY A 115 5.94 1.15 -5.14
N SER A 116 7.00 0.37 -4.93
CA SER A 116 8.20 0.77 -4.20
C SER A 116 9.45 0.25 -4.90
N CYS A 117 10.45 1.12 -5.03
CA CYS A 117 11.66 0.84 -5.79
C CYS A 117 12.45 -0.31 -5.15
N GLY A 118 12.84 -1.30 -5.95
CA GLY A 118 13.79 -2.35 -5.54
C GLY A 118 13.35 -3.29 -4.42
N THR A 119 12.20 -3.08 -3.76
CA THR A 119 11.77 -3.83 -2.56
C THR A 119 11.80 -5.34 -2.75
N LEU A 120 11.38 -5.85 -3.91
CA LEU A 120 11.38 -7.28 -4.21
C LEU A 120 12.74 -7.84 -4.66
N GLY A 121 13.74 -6.98 -4.87
CA GLY A 121 15.11 -7.36 -5.26
C GLY A 121 15.99 -7.84 -4.11
N ALA A 122 15.41 -8.26 -2.97
CA ALA A 122 16.12 -8.60 -1.74
C ALA A 122 17.17 -9.72 -1.88
N HIS A 123 17.10 -10.52 -2.96
CA HIS A 123 18.02 -11.64 -3.19
C HIS A 123 18.78 -11.57 -4.52
N GLY A 124 18.66 -10.49 -5.29
CA GLY A 124 19.13 -10.45 -6.67
C GLY A 124 18.34 -11.43 -7.54
N ASN A 125 18.03 -11.03 -8.78
CA ASN A 125 17.63 -12.03 -9.79
C ASN A 125 18.88 -12.74 -10.30
#